data_AF-A0A954WPI9-F1
#
_entry.id   AF-A0A954WPI9-F1
#
_cell.length_a   1.000
_cell.length_b   1.000
_cell.length_c   1.000
_cell.angle_alpha   90.00
_cell.angle_beta   90.00
_cell.angle_gamma   90.00
#
_symmetry.space_group_name_H-M   'P 1'
#
loop_
_entity.id
_entity.type
_entity.pdbx_description
1 polymer ?
#
loop_
_entity_poly.entity_id
_entity_poly.type
_entity_poly.pdbx_seq_one_letter_code
_entity_poly.pdbx_strand_id
1 'polypeptide(L)'
;MRSKELATSTYLDGWRTARVSKRRFARLCTGRLETAGLDYQVLHEDRDVRIVVRRPDLSFAIELIADIAKPVPHAVDNDNRPIWAPPLLIGIPVGGFAGSLLGYWLGIATTSLCVAGSVLGSLVFISLFALFGRQQKD
;
A
#
# COMPACT_ATOMS: atom_id res chain seq x y z
N MET A 1 -9.88 18.50 -37.44
CA MET A 1 -10.82 17.42 -37.08
C MET A 1 -11.14 16.59 -38.31
N ARG A 2 -10.66 15.34 -38.38
CA ARG A 2 -11.25 14.30 -39.23
C ARG A 2 -11.17 12.98 -38.47
N SER A 3 -12.35 12.50 -38.11
CA SER A 3 -12.62 11.16 -37.59
C SER A 3 -12.11 10.13 -38.61
N LYS A 4 -11.17 9.27 -38.19
CA LYS A 4 -10.88 8.02 -38.90
C LYS A 4 -11.79 6.96 -38.30
N GLU A 5 -13.04 6.97 -38.74
CA GLU A 5 -13.97 5.89 -38.49
C GLU A 5 -13.61 4.67 -39.34
N LEU A 6 -13.57 3.54 -38.64
CA LEU A 6 -13.84 2.18 -39.10
C LEU A 6 -13.04 1.65 -40.31
N ALA A 7 -11.94 0.98 -39.98
CA ALA A 7 -11.49 -0.22 -40.71
C ALA A 7 -11.48 -1.42 -39.75
N THR A 8 -12.64 -1.72 -39.17
CA THR A 8 -12.90 -2.95 -38.41
C THR A 8 -13.37 -4.00 -39.40
N SER A 9 -12.47 -4.75 -40.07
CA SER A 9 -12.75 -6.07 -40.70
C SER A 9 -11.66 -6.51 -41.72
N THR A 10 -10.38 -6.32 -41.42
CA THR A 10 -9.33 -7.07 -42.14
C THR A 10 -8.43 -7.66 -41.09
N TYR A 11 -8.68 -8.92 -40.74
CA TYR A 11 -7.83 -9.72 -39.89
C TYR A 11 -6.39 -9.60 -40.42
N LEU A 12 -5.56 -8.88 -39.68
CA LEU A 12 -4.15 -8.67 -39.98
C LEU A 12 -3.46 -10.03 -39.99
N ASP A 13 -3.22 -10.59 -41.17
CA ASP A 13 -2.41 -11.78 -41.36
C ASP A 13 -1.04 -11.55 -40.74
N GLY A 14 -0.75 -12.31 -39.68
CA GLY A 14 0.48 -12.19 -38.93
C GLY A 14 0.44 -11.24 -37.73
N TRP A 15 -0.73 -10.77 -37.28
CA TRP A 15 -0.86 -10.05 -36.01
C TRP A 15 -1.84 -10.77 -35.07
N ARG A 16 -1.52 -10.81 -33.78
CA ARG A 16 -2.31 -11.52 -32.76
C ARG A 16 -2.61 -10.59 -31.59
N THR A 17 -3.84 -10.70 -31.07
CA THR A 17 -4.38 -9.79 -30.07
C THR A 17 -4.35 -10.40 -28.68
N ALA A 18 -3.78 -9.68 -27.72
CA ALA A 18 -3.97 -9.92 -26.28
C ALA A 18 -5.01 -8.95 -25.74
N ARG A 19 -6.09 -9.46 -25.12
CA ARG A 19 -7.12 -8.64 -24.49
C ARG A 19 -6.70 -8.25 -23.08
N VAL A 20 -6.73 -6.96 -22.78
CA VAL A 20 -6.41 -6.40 -21.47
C VAL A 20 -7.61 -5.58 -20.96
N SER A 21 -8.18 -6.00 -19.83
CA SER A 21 -9.37 -5.36 -19.24
C SER A 21 -9.07 -4.07 -18.46
N LYS A 22 -7.79 -3.79 -18.14
CA LYS A 22 -7.39 -2.63 -17.32
C LYS A 22 -6.48 -1.69 -18.10
N ARG A 23 -6.92 -0.44 -18.32
CA ARG A 23 -6.11 0.62 -18.99
C ARG A 23 -4.72 0.83 -18.38
N ARG A 24 -4.60 0.73 -17.04
CA ARG A 24 -3.30 0.84 -16.35
C ARG A 24 -2.36 -0.34 -16.67
N PHE A 25 -2.90 -1.55 -16.73
CA PHE A 25 -2.12 -2.75 -17.10
C PHE A 25 -1.67 -2.66 -18.55
N ALA A 26 -2.54 -2.19 -19.46
CA ALA A 26 -2.17 -1.99 -20.86
C ALA A 26 -0.97 -1.05 -21.03
N ARG A 27 -0.92 0.07 -20.28
CA ARG A 27 0.23 0.99 -20.29
C ARG A 27 1.54 0.35 -19.81
N LEU A 28 1.47 -0.53 -18.80
CA LEU A 28 2.64 -1.26 -18.32
C LEU A 28 3.15 -2.26 -19.36
N CYS A 29 2.24 -2.99 -20.00
CA CYS A 29 2.58 -3.91 -21.08
C CYS A 29 3.21 -3.18 -22.26
N THR A 30 2.65 -2.06 -22.72
CA THR A 30 3.20 -1.31 -23.86
C THR A 30 4.59 -0.76 -23.58
N GLY A 31 4.86 -0.28 -22.35
CA GLY A 31 6.20 0.17 -21.98
C GLY A 31 7.25 -0.95 -21.98
N ARG A 32 6.86 -2.16 -21.58
CA ARG A 32 7.75 -3.34 -21.64
C ARG A 32 7.99 -3.81 -23.08
N LEU A 33 6.96 -3.80 -23.92
CA LEU A 33 7.10 -4.13 -25.35
C LEU A 33 7.99 -3.11 -26.08
N GLU A 34 7.86 -1.82 -25.77
CA GLU A 34 8.70 -0.75 -26.32
C GLU A 34 10.16 -0.89 -25.89
N THR A 35 10.41 -1.19 -24.60
CA THR A 35 11.77 -1.44 -24.08
C THR A 35 12.41 -2.67 -24.73
N ALA A 36 11.60 -3.67 -25.08
CA ALA A 36 12.04 -4.87 -25.79
C ALA A 36 12.21 -4.67 -27.31
N GLY A 37 11.93 -3.46 -27.84
CA GLY A 37 12.05 -3.16 -29.26
C GLY A 37 11.02 -3.87 -30.14
N LEU A 38 9.87 -4.27 -29.57
CA LEU A 38 8.84 -5.01 -30.29
C LEU A 38 7.84 -4.06 -30.94
N ASP A 39 7.48 -4.35 -32.19
CA ASP A 39 6.40 -3.64 -32.88
C ASP A 39 5.04 -4.05 -32.32
N TYR A 40 4.29 -3.08 -31.79
CA TYR A 40 2.95 -3.29 -31.26
C TYR A 40 1.96 -2.21 -31.72
N GLN A 41 0.67 -2.54 -31.68
CA GLN A 41 -0.43 -1.59 -31.86
C GLN A 41 -1.41 -1.71 -30.71
N VAL A 42 -1.99 -0.58 -30.29
CA VAL A 42 -3.00 -0.54 -29.23
C VAL A 42 -4.34 -0.18 -29.85
N LEU A 43 -5.33 -1.06 -29.72
CA LEU A 43 -6.70 -0.84 -30.14
C LEU A 43 -7.56 -0.57 -28.90
N HIS A 44 -8.29 0.53 -28.93
CA HIS A 44 -9.23 0.91 -27.88
C HIS A 44 -10.64 0.59 -28.34
N GLU A 45 -11.30 -0.35 -27.68
CA GLU A 45 -12.70 -0.73 -27.94
C GLU A 45 -13.52 -0.46 -26.67
N ASP A 46 -14.25 0.66 -26.63
CA ASP A 46 -15.10 1.11 -25.52
C ASP A 46 -14.45 1.02 -24.11
N ARG A 47 -14.56 -0.15 -23.48
CA ARG A 47 -14.06 -0.47 -22.12
C ARG A 47 -12.81 -1.35 -22.10
N ASP A 48 -12.45 -1.95 -23.22
CA ASP A 48 -11.33 -2.87 -23.38
C ASP A 48 -10.16 -2.22 -24.13
N VAL A 49 -8.96 -2.68 -23.79
CA VAL A 49 -7.75 -2.35 -24.55
C VAL A 49 -7.20 -3.64 -25.11
N ARG A 50 -7.01 -3.69 -26.43
CA ARG A 50 -6.36 -4.82 -27.10
C ARG A 50 -4.96 -4.39 -27.51
N ILE A 51 -3.98 -5.22 -27.17
CA ILE A 51 -2.60 -5.04 -27.64
C ILE A 51 -2.38 -6.05 -28.75
N VAL A 52 -1.96 -5.56 -29.90
CA VAL A 52 -1.71 -6.37 -31.09
C VAL A 52 -0.22 -6.40 -31.35
N VAL A 53 0.34 -7.60 -31.51
CA VAL A 53 1.78 -7.82 -31.76
C VAL A 53 1.95 -8.68 -33.01
N ARG A 54 3.08 -8.52 -33.69
CA ARG A 54 3.47 -9.37 -34.82
C ARG A 54 3.61 -10.84 -34.38
N ARG A 55 3.24 -11.75 -35.27
CA ARG A 55 3.26 -13.21 -35.09
C ARG A 55 4.64 -13.79 -34.72
N PRO A 56 5.77 -13.40 -35.36
CA PRO A 56 7.08 -13.88 -34.93
C PRO A 56 7.40 -13.51 -33.48
N ASP A 57 6.93 -12.34 -33.04
CA ASP A 57 7.23 -11.78 -31.71
C ASP A 57 6.20 -12.16 -30.66
N LEU A 58 5.14 -12.87 -31.05
CA LEU A 58 3.99 -13.16 -30.19
C LEU A 58 4.40 -13.97 -28.96
N SER A 59 5.21 -15.02 -29.13
CA SER A 59 5.61 -15.88 -28.02
C SER A 59 6.38 -15.10 -26.96
N PHE A 60 7.30 -14.25 -27.41
CA PHE A 60 8.10 -13.41 -26.54
C PHE A 60 7.28 -12.28 -25.89
N ALA A 61 6.35 -11.68 -26.63
CA ALA A 61 5.40 -10.71 -26.09
C ALA A 61 4.45 -11.31 -25.04
N ILE A 62 3.98 -12.56 -25.26
CA ILE A 62 3.18 -13.29 -24.28
C ILE A 62 4.00 -13.55 -23.02
N GLU A 63 5.26 -13.94 -23.16
CA GLU A 63 6.15 -14.17 -22.02
C GLU A 63 6.37 -12.89 -21.20
N LEU A 64 6.65 -11.77 -21.87
CA LEU A 64 6.78 -10.46 -21.23
C LEU A 64 5.50 -10.02 -20.52
N ILE A 65 4.33 -10.20 -21.15
CA ILE A 65 3.04 -9.86 -20.55
C ILE A 65 2.73 -10.79 -19.37
N ALA A 66 3.05 -12.08 -19.48
CA ALA A 66 2.89 -13.06 -18.42
C ALA A 66 3.79 -12.72 -17.22
N ASP A 67 5.02 -12.24 -17.44
CA ASP A 67 5.92 -11.81 -16.38
C ASP A 67 5.39 -10.59 -15.61
N ILE A 68 4.72 -9.66 -16.29
CA ILE A 68 4.02 -8.52 -15.65
C ILE A 68 2.74 -8.98 -14.93
N ALA A 69 2.06 -10.00 -15.46
CA ALA A 69 0.84 -10.56 -14.90
C ALA A 69 1.11 -11.50 -13.73
N LYS A 70 2.35 -12.01 -13.57
CA LYS A 70 2.73 -12.79 -12.40
C LYS A 70 2.34 -11.98 -11.18
N PRO A 71 1.53 -12.55 -10.27
CA PRO A 71 1.28 -11.88 -9.01
C PRO A 71 2.65 -11.63 -8.41
N VAL A 72 2.95 -10.36 -8.11
CA VAL A 72 4.02 -10.02 -7.17
C VAL A 72 3.82 -10.98 -6.00
N PRO A 73 4.83 -11.78 -5.60
CA PRO A 73 4.66 -12.79 -4.58
C PRO A 73 4.40 -12.10 -3.24
N HIS A 74 3.18 -11.65 -3.04
CA HIS A 74 2.56 -11.67 -1.75
C HIS A 74 2.29 -13.14 -1.49
N ALA A 75 2.92 -13.66 -0.43
CA ALA A 75 2.70 -14.98 0.10
C ALA A 75 1.20 -15.28 0.16
N VAL A 76 0.71 -16.02 -0.84
CA VAL A 76 -0.57 -16.69 -0.77
C VAL A 76 -0.23 -18.09 -0.28
N ASP A 77 -0.28 -18.21 1.04
CA ASP A 77 -0.24 -19.45 1.80
C ASP A 77 -1.42 -20.31 1.35
N ASN A 78 -1.16 -21.40 0.63
CA ASN A 78 -2.21 -22.21 0.02
C ASN A 78 -1.92 -23.71 0.06
N ASP A 79 -1.33 -24.19 1.15
CA ASP A 79 -1.25 -25.62 1.44
C ASP A 79 -1.20 -25.86 2.96
N ASN A 80 -2.18 -26.61 3.45
CA ASN A 80 -2.34 -27.01 4.84
C ASN A 80 -1.31 -28.11 5.23
N ARG A 81 -0.02 -27.83 5.04
CA ARG A 81 1.12 -28.64 5.50
C ARG A 81 1.91 -27.77 6.47
N PRO A 82 2.38 -28.29 7.60
CA PRO A 82 3.24 -27.52 8.51
C PRO A 82 4.58 -27.26 7.82
N ILE A 83 4.65 -26.15 7.09
CA ILE A 83 5.88 -25.59 6.55
C ILE A 83 6.65 -25.06 7.76
N TRP A 84 7.69 -25.79 8.20
CA TRP A 84 8.71 -25.23 9.08
C TRP A 84 9.51 -24.20 8.29
N ALA A 85 8.98 -22.98 8.21
CA ALA A 85 9.65 -21.83 7.66
C ALA A 85 10.77 -21.40 8.65
N PRO A 86 12.00 -21.12 8.19
CA PRO A 86 12.92 -20.33 9.00
C PRO A 86 12.20 -19.01 9.33
N PRO A 87 12.21 -18.52 10.59
CA PRO A 87 11.42 -17.39 11.04
C PRO A 87 11.93 -16.10 10.39
N LEU A 88 11.58 -15.91 9.13
CA LEU A 88 11.60 -14.63 8.46
C LEU A 88 10.64 -13.76 9.23
N LEU A 89 11.23 -12.74 9.84
CA LEU A 89 10.62 -11.61 10.51
C LEU A 89 9.61 -10.90 9.59
N ILE A 90 8.50 -11.55 9.29
CA ILE A 90 7.22 -10.90 9.08
C ILE A 90 6.72 -10.57 10.50
N GLY A 91 7.51 -9.72 11.17
CA GLY A 91 7.12 -9.03 12.38
C GLY A 91 6.10 -8.01 11.95
N ILE A 92 4.85 -8.45 11.85
CA ILE A 92 3.69 -7.58 11.89
C ILE A 92 3.96 -6.54 12.99
N PRO A 93 3.85 -5.22 12.76
CA PRO A 93 4.18 -4.20 13.74
C PRO A 93 3.16 -4.16 14.91
N VAL A 94 2.51 -5.28 15.24
CA VAL A 94 1.65 -5.41 16.42
C VAL A 94 2.47 -5.23 17.70
N GLY A 95 3.75 -5.66 17.70
CA GLY A 95 4.67 -5.36 18.81
C GLY A 95 4.93 -3.86 18.99
N GLY A 96 5.01 -3.11 17.88
CA GLY A 96 5.14 -1.65 17.91
C GLY A 96 3.86 -0.94 18.35
N PHE A 97 2.69 -1.42 17.93
CA PHE A 97 1.40 -0.88 18.34
C PHE A 97 1.06 -1.18 19.80
N ALA A 98 1.32 -2.40 20.29
CA ALA A 98 1.13 -2.75 21.69
C ALA A 98 2.09 -1.95 22.60
N GLY A 99 3.35 -1.79 22.19
CA GLY A 99 4.33 -0.95 22.89
C GLY A 99 3.95 0.53 22.90
N SER A 100 3.44 1.05 21.78
CA SER A 100 2.99 2.45 21.68
C SER A 100 1.73 2.71 22.52
N LEU A 101 0.79 1.76 22.55
CA LEU A 101 -0.42 1.87 23.36
C LEU A 101 -0.09 1.84 24.86
N LEU A 102 0.76 0.90 25.29
CA LEU A 102 1.17 0.78 26.68
C LEU A 102 1.97 2.00 27.16
N GLY A 103 2.86 2.52 26.29
CA GLY A 103 3.60 3.76 26.53
C GLY A 103 2.68 4.99 26.63
N TYR A 104 1.64 5.07 25.81
CA TYR A 104 0.65 6.16 25.86
C TYR A 104 -0.14 6.17 27.17
N TRP A 105 -0.66 5.01 27.61
CA TRP A 105 -1.36 4.91 28.90
C TRP A 105 -0.45 5.23 30.08
N LEU A 106 0.80 4.75 30.06
CA LEU A 106 1.78 5.06 31.09
C LEU A 106 2.11 6.56 31.13
N GLY A 107 2.21 7.21 29.97
CA GLY A 107 2.42 8.66 29.86
C GLY A 107 1.25 9.48 30.41
N ILE A 108 0.01 9.06 30.18
CA ILE A 108 -1.17 9.69 30.78
C ILE A 108 -1.16 9.51 32.30
N ALA A 109 -0.82 8.32 32.79
CA ALA A 109 -0.76 8.06 34.22
C ALA A 109 0.27 8.95 34.94
N THR A 110 1.49 9.10 34.39
CA THR A 110 2.53 9.94 35.00
C THR A 110 2.18 11.42 34.98
N THR A 111 1.68 11.93 33.86
CA THR A 111 1.25 13.34 33.75
C THR A 111 0.09 13.66 34.69
N SER A 112 -0.91 12.77 34.80
CA SER A 112 -2.03 12.95 35.72
C SER A 112 -1.59 12.92 37.20
N LEU A 113 -0.66 12.03 37.57
CA LEU A 113 -0.11 11.95 38.92
C LEU A 113 0.64 13.23 39.30
N CYS A 114 1.45 13.78 38.39
CA CYS A 114 2.15 15.04 38.60
C CYS A 114 1.17 16.21 38.83
N VAL A 115 0.12 16.31 38.00
CA VAL A 115 -0.90 17.36 38.15
C VAL A 115 -1.63 17.23 39.48
N ALA A 116 -2.05 16.02 39.86
CA ALA A 116 -2.70 15.78 41.15
C ALA A 116 -1.78 16.11 42.34
N GLY A 117 -0.50 15.73 42.25
CA GLY A 117 0.51 16.07 43.25
C GLY A 117 0.72 17.58 43.40
N SER A 118 0.77 18.33 42.30
CA SER A 118 0.87 19.79 42.32
C SER A 118 -0.35 20.44 42.99
N VAL A 119 -1.57 19.99 42.66
CA VAL A 119 -2.80 20.53 43.27
C VAL A 119 -2.84 20.26 44.77
N LEU A 120 -2.55 19.03 45.21
CA LEU A 120 -2.50 18.68 46.63
C LEU A 120 -1.41 19.46 47.37
N GLY A 121 -0.22 19.58 46.77
CA GLY A 121 0.88 20.36 47.33
C GLY A 121 0.50 21.83 47.52
N SER A 122 -0.17 22.45 46.55
CA SER A 122 -0.68 23.82 46.66
C SER A 122 -1.72 23.97 47.76
N LEU A 123 -2.66 23.03 47.89
CA LEU A 123 -3.67 23.07 48.95
C LEU A 123 -3.07 22.97 50.35
N VAL A 124 -2.09 22.08 50.55
CA VAL A 124 -1.38 21.95 51.82
C VAL A 124 -0.61 23.23 52.13
N PHE A 125 0.08 23.80 51.13
CA PHE A 125 0.82 25.05 51.31
C PHE A 125 -0.08 26.22 51.72
N ILE A 126 -1.20 26.41 51.02
CA ILE A 126 -2.19 27.45 51.35
C ILE A 126 -2.75 27.25 52.77
N SER A 127 -3.04 26.00 53.15
CA SER A 127 -3.57 25.68 54.48
C SER A 127 -2.58 26.02 55.60
N LEU A 128 -1.30 25.68 55.43
CA LEU A 128 -0.26 26.03 56.39
C LEU A 128 -0.06 27.54 56.46
N PHE A 129 0.02 28.21 55.31
CA PHE A 129 0.16 29.67 55.24
C PHE A 129 -1.03 30.37 55.95
N ALA A 130 -2.24 29.89 55.75
CA ALA A 130 -3.43 30.43 56.43
C ALA A 130 -3.36 30.24 57.96
N LEU A 131 -2.80 29.13 58.44
CA LEU A 131 -2.65 28.86 59.86
C LEU A 131 -1.61 29.78 60.50
N PHE A 132 -0.42 29.88 59.91
CA PHE A 132 0.69 30.71 60.43
C PHE A 132 0.47 32.20 60.22
N GLY A 133 -0.20 32.60 59.12
CA GLY A 133 -0.54 34.00 58.85
C GLY A 133 -1.52 34.59 59.87
N ARG A 134 -2.36 33.77 60.51
CA ARG A 134 -3.21 34.24 61.62
C ARG A 134 -2.42 34.56 62.88
N GLN A 135 -1.33 33.84 63.16
CA GLN A 135 -0.53 34.06 64.38
C GLN A 135 0.27 35.37 64.39
N GLN A 136 0.51 36.02 63.24
CA GLN A 136 1.22 37.31 63.21
C GLN A 136 0.28 38.51 63.42
N LYS A 137 -1.04 38.30 63.45
CA LYS A 137 -2.03 39.38 63.57
C LYS A 137 -2.65 39.49 64.97
N ASP A 138 -2.46 38.47 65.80
CA ASP A 138 -2.73 38.50 67.25
C ASP A 138 -1.44 38.91 67.99
#